data_AF-A0A6L9KXJ6-F1
#
_entry.id   AF-A0A6L9KXJ6-F1
#
_cell.length_a   1.000
_cell.length_b   1.000
_cell.length_c   1.000
_cell.angle_alpha   90.00
_cell.angle_beta   90.00
_cell.angle_gamma   90.00
#
_symmetry.space_group_name_H-M   'P 1'
#
loop_
_entity.id
_entity.type
_entity.pdbx_description
1 polymer ?
#
loop_
_entity_poly.entity_id
_entity_poly.type
_entity_poly.pdbx_seq_one_letter_code
_entity_poly.pdbx_strand_id
1 'polypeptide(L)' 'MQWNSFSDFLAMGGYAFYVWGSFGACALGMIIETLMLKQRRRTILARLPRKELA' A
#
# COMPACT_ATOMS: atom_id res chain seq x y z
N MET A 1 -27.11 -17.16 16.03
CA MET A 1 -27.03 -16.47 14.73
C MET A 1 -26.92 -14.96 14.98
N GLN A 2 -25.84 -14.50 15.63
CA GLN A 2 -25.72 -13.13 16.19
C GLN A 2 -24.44 -12.44 15.70
N TRP A 3 -24.17 -12.56 14.41
CA TRP A 3 -23.13 -11.79 13.70
C TRP A 3 -23.80 -11.25 12.45
N ASN A 4 -24.56 -10.17 12.61
CA ASN A 4 -25.55 -9.75 11.61
C ASN A 4 -24.99 -8.89 10.48
N SER A 5 -23.75 -8.37 10.56
CA SER A 5 -23.16 -7.66 9.43
C SER A 5 -21.67 -7.38 9.60
N PHE A 6 -20.94 -7.41 8.48
CA PHE A 6 -19.61 -6.77 8.33
C PHE A 6 -19.64 -5.28 8.75
N SER A 7 -20.81 -4.63 8.65
CA SER A 7 -21.05 -3.29 9.18
C SER A 7 -20.86 -3.17 10.69
N ASP A 8 -21.17 -4.18 11.52
CA ASP A 8 -20.93 -4.11 12.98
C ASP A 8 -19.43 -4.19 13.31
N PHE A 9 -18.64 -4.90 12.50
CA PHE A 9 -17.17 -4.89 12.60
C PHE A 9 -16.59 -3.54 12.17
N LEU A 10 -17.19 -2.89 11.17
CA LEU A 10 -16.81 -1.55 10.73
C LEU A 10 -17.37 -0.43 11.63
N ALA A 11 -18.41 -0.71 12.40
CA ALA A 11 -19.12 0.23 13.26
C ALA A 11 -19.05 -0.18 14.74
N MET A 12 -17.98 -0.90 15.13
CA MET A 12 -17.68 -1.32 16.51
C MET A 12 -17.38 -0.08 17.39
N GLY A 13 -18.41 0.72 17.68
CA GLY A 13 -18.45 1.76 18.72
C GLY A 13 -17.31 2.80 18.73
N GLY A 14 -16.58 3.00 17.63
CA GLY A 14 -15.45 3.96 17.53
C GLY A 14 -14.07 3.35 17.30
N TYR A 15 -13.88 2.04 17.49
CA TYR A 15 -12.55 1.39 17.34
C TYR A 15 -12.20 0.99 15.91
N ALA A 16 -13.19 0.80 15.04
CA ALA A 16 -12.97 0.38 13.67
C ALA A 16 -12.12 1.38 12.87
N PHE A 17 -12.30 2.69 13.07
CA PHE A 17 -11.45 3.72 12.47
C PHE A 17 -9.97 3.56 12.84
N TYR A 18 -9.68 3.11 14.07
CA TYR A 18 -8.31 2.91 14.53
C TYR A 18 -7.66 1.67 13.89
N VAL A 19 -8.42 0.56 13.80
CA VAL A 19 -7.96 -0.69 13.18
C VAL A 19 -7.76 -0.51 11.68
N TRP A 20 -8.76 0.03 10.99
CA TRP A 20 -8.70 0.29 9.56
C TRP A 20 -7.71 1.40 9.21
N GLY A 21 -7.57 2.42 10.07
CA GLY A 21 -6.55 3.46 9.93
C GLY A 21 -5.14 2.89 10.06
N SER A 22 -4.89 1.99 11.01
CA SER A 22 -3.58 1.35 11.21
C SER A 22 -3.24 0.37 10.08
N PHE A 23 -4.20 -0.45 9.65
CA PHE A 23 -4.05 -1.32 8.48
C PHE A 23 -3.83 -0.49 7.20
N GLY A 24 -4.60 0.57 7.03
CA GLY A 24 -4.47 1.51 5.91
C GLY A 24 -3.11 2.21 5.90
N ALA A 25 -2.61 2.66 7.06
CA ALA A 25 -1.29 3.27 7.18
C ALA A 25 -0.16 2.28 6.85
N CYS A 26 -0.27 1.04 7.29
CA CYS A 26 0.69 -0.01 6.97
C CYS A 26 0.69 -0.35 5.46
N ALA A 27 -0.50 -0.50 4.87
CA ALA A 27 -0.65 -0.70 3.43
C ALA A 27 -0.13 0.50 2.63
N LEU A 28 -0.38 1.74 3.08
CA LEU A 28 0.15 2.96 2.49
C LEU A 28 1.67 2.96 2.50
N GLY A 29 2.31 2.61 3.63
CA GLY A 29 3.77 2.48 3.73
C GLY A 29 4.33 1.52 2.67
N MET A 30 3.78 0.31 2.59
CA MET A 30 4.18 -0.69 1.59
C MET A 30 4.00 -0.20 0.15
N ILE A 31 2.90 0.49 -0.15
CA ILE A 31 2.63 1.05 -1.47
C ILE A 31 3.64 2.16 -1.80
N ILE A 32 3.90 3.07 -0.86
CA ILE A 32 4.86 4.17 -1.03
C ILE A 32 6.26 3.62 -1.29
N GLU A 33 6.73 2.67 -0.49
CA GLU A 33 8.02 2.01 -0.72
C GLU A 33 8.08 1.33 -2.09
N THR A 34 7.02 0.62 -2.47
CA THR A 34 6.94 -0.03 -3.79
C THR A 34 6.98 0.97 -4.93
N LEU A 35 6.28 2.10 -4.80
CA LEU A 35 6.26 3.17 -5.80
C LEU A 35 7.61 3.86 -5.91
N MET A 36 8.24 4.21 -4.78
CA MET A 36 9.58 4.80 -4.76
C MET A 36 10.62 3.82 -5.34
N LEU A 37 10.53 2.54 -5.01
CA LEU A 37 11.42 1.51 -5.56
C LEU A 37 11.23 1.37 -7.08
N LYS A 38 9.98 1.38 -7.57
CA LYS A 38 9.68 1.36 -9.01
C LYS A 38 10.19 2.61 -9.73
N GLN A 39 10.02 3.80 -9.14
CA GLN A 39 10.58 5.04 -9.69
C GLN A 39 12.09 5.02 -9.73
N ARG A 40 12.74 4.51 -8.67
CA ARG A 40 14.20 4.39 -8.62
C ARG A 40 14.71 3.38 -9.64
N ARG A 41 14.04 2.23 -9.81
CA ARG A 41 14.34 1.27 -10.89
C ARG A 41 14.21 1.90 -12.27
N ARG A 42 13.12 2.62 -12.54
CA ARG A 42 12.93 3.35 -13.81
C ARG A 42 14.05 4.37 -14.05
N THR A 43 14.44 5.11 -13.02
CA THR A 43 15.51 6.11 -13.11
C THR A 43 16.87 5.47 -13.39
N ILE A 44 17.18 4.33 -12.76
CA ILE A 44 18.42 3.59 -13.01
C ILE A 44 18.44 3.01 -14.43
N LEU A 45 17.34 2.38 -14.88
CA LEU A 45 17.23 1.85 -16.23
C LEU A 45 17.26 2.96 -17.30
N ALA A 46 16.66 4.13 -17.03
CA ALA A 46 16.72 5.29 -17.92
C ALA A 46 18.11 5.93 -17.98
N ARG A 47 18.93 5.74 -16.93
CA ARG A 47 20.32 6.21 -16.88
C ARG A 47 21.33 5.20 -17.44
N LEU A 48 20.94 3.95 -17.68
CA LEU A 48 21.77 3.02 -18.43
C LEU A 48 21.70 3.44 -19.91
N PRO A 49 22.77 4.02 -20.47
CA PRO A 49 22.79 4.30 -21.89
C PRO A 49 22.75 2.95 -22.59
N ARG A 50 21.82 2.83 -23.54
CA ARG A 50 21.72 1.74 -24.52
C ARG A 50 23.08 1.54 -25.19
N LYS A 51 23.97 0.76 -24.57
CA LYS A 51 25.32 0.45 -25.06
C LYS A 51 25.54 -1.04 -25.34
N GLU A 52 24.55 -1.89 -25.08
CA GLU A 52 24.69 -3.35 -25.15
C GLU A 52 23.84 -3.99 -26.28
N LEU A 53 23.62 -3.28 -27.40
CA LEU A 53 23.02 -3.89 -28.60
C LEU A 53 23.59 -3.24 -29.88
N ALA A 54 24.92 -3.18 -29.99
CA ALA A 54 25.63 -2.93 -31.25
C ALA A 54 26.65 -4.06 -31.46
#